data_AF-A0A2I0T4B2-F1
#
_entry.id   AF-A0A2I0T4B2-F1
#
_cell.length_a   1.000
_cell.length_b   1.000
_cell.length_c   1.000
_cell.angle_alpha   90.00
_cell.angle_beta   90.00
_cell.angle_gamma   90.00
#
_symmetry.space_group_name_H-M   'P 1'
#
loop_
_entity.id
_entity.type
_entity.pdbx_description
1 polymer ?
#
loop_
_entity_poly.entity_id
_entity_poly.type
_entity_poly.pdbx_seq_one_letter_code
_entity_poly.pdbx_strand_id
1 'polypeptide(L)'
;MGCLFVFWLSNDTANDRVSFQGKSSFVLHRCCSVVLDIPDQVIRVFKADQQSCYIIISKDTTAKEVVSHAVHEFNLTGAPETYSLCEVSVSPEGVIKQRRLPDQFSKLADRIQLNGRYYLKNNMETETLCSDEDAQELLRESQISLLQLSTIEVATQLSMRDFELFRNIEPTEYIDDLYKLDSKTGNAHLKQFEDVINQETFWVAMEILAEPNQLKRMKIIKHFIKIALHCRECKNFNSMFAVISGLNLAPVARLRGTWEKLPSKYEKHLRDLQDLFDPSRNMAKYRNILSSQSMQPPIIPLFPVVKKDITFLHEALLNLRQLS
;
A
#
# COMPACT_ATOMS: atom_id res chain seq x y z
N MET A 1 10.95 7.67 -4.05
CA MET A 1 9.73 7.47 -3.25
C MET A 1 8.55 6.98 -4.09
N GLY A 2 8.25 7.54 -5.27
CA GLY A 2 7.16 7.03 -6.15
C GLY A 2 7.27 5.53 -6.49
N CYS A 3 8.42 5.07 -6.99
CA CYS A 3 8.66 3.63 -7.21
C CYS A 3 8.60 2.79 -5.95
N LEU A 4 8.96 3.32 -4.77
CA LEU A 4 8.88 2.61 -3.48
C LEU A 4 7.43 2.43 -3.02
N PHE A 5 6.56 3.39 -3.32
CA PHE A 5 5.13 3.32 -2.99
C PHE A 5 4.37 2.42 -3.96
N VAL A 6 4.68 2.49 -5.25
CA VAL A 6 4.19 1.53 -6.26
C VAL A 6 4.72 0.12 -5.96
N PHE A 7 5.98 0.00 -5.52
CA PHE A 7 6.57 -1.25 -5.06
C PHE A 7 5.83 -1.81 -3.85
N TRP A 8 5.53 -0.98 -2.85
CA TRP A 8 4.81 -1.40 -1.65
C TRP A 8 3.39 -1.87 -2.01
N LEU A 9 2.64 -1.07 -2.78
CA LEU A 9 1.33 -1.46 -3.31
C LEU A 9 1.38 -2.73 -4.18
N SER A 10 2.45 -2.93 -4.96
CA SER A 10 2.63 -4.12 -5.78
C SER A 10 2.95 -5.36 -4.94
N ASN A 11 3.69 -5.20 -3.84
CA ASN A 11 4.04 -6.32 -2.96
C ASN A 11 2.80 -6.77 -2.16
N ASP A 12 1.98 -5.83 -1.68
CA ASP A 12 0.73 -6.15 -0.99
C ASP A 12 -0.28 -6.79 -1.96
N THR A 13 -0.46 -6.24 -3.17
CA THR A 13 -1.36 -6.86 -4.17
C THR A 13 -0.87 -8.21 -4.68
N ALA A 14 0.44 -8.47 -4.72
CA ALA A 14 0.98 -9.78 -5.07
C ALA A 14 0.70 -10.83 -3.99
N ASN A 15 0.72 -10.46 -2.71
CA ASN A 15 0.36 -11.34 -1.60
C ASN A 15 -1.15 -11.64 -1.59
N ASP A 16 -2.00 -10.67 -1.91
CA ASP A 16 -3.46 -10.81 -1.86
C ASP A 16 -4.10 -11.52 -3.07
N ARG A 17 -3.39 -11.65 -4.20
CA ARG A 17 -3.93 -12.28 -5.43
C ARG A 17 -4.25 -13.77 -5.29
N VAL A 18 -3.84 -14.42 -4.19
CA VAL A 18 -4.12 -15.85 -3.94
C VAL A 18 -5.37 -16.06 -3.07
N SER A 19 -5.95 -15.02 -2.46
CA SER A 19 -7.08 -15.17 -1.52
C SER A 19 -8.37 -14.51 -2.01
N PHE A 20 -8.87 -14.80 -3.21
CA PHE A 20 -10.25 -14.43 -3.58
C PHE A 20 -10.95 -15.49 -4.46
N GLN A 21 -11.31 -16.61 -3.83
CA GLN A 21 -12.52 -17.35 -4.19
C GLN A 21 -13.33 -17.61 -2.92
N GLY A 22 -14.31 -16.76 -2.65
CA GLY A 22 -15.22 -16.98 -1.51
C GLY A 22 -16.11 -15.79 -1.22
N LYS A 23 -17.34 -15.82 -1.74
CA LYS A 23 -18.43 -14.97 -1.24
C LYS A 23 -18.73 -15.36 0.21
N SER A 24 -18.53 -14.46 1.17
CA SER A 24 -19.38 -14.39 2.38
C SER A 24 -19.20 -13.06 3.09
N SER A 25 -20.34 -12.42 3.38
CA SER A 25 -20.45 -11.28 4.27
C SER A 25 -19.87 -11.62 5.65
N PHE A 26 -18.89 -10.86 6.12
CA PHE A 26 -18.47 -10.89 7.52
C PHE A 26 -19.00 -9.64 8.24
N VAL A 27 -19.99 -9.86 9.10
CA VAL A 27 -20.38 -8.95 10.18
C VAL A 27 -19.40 -9.21 11.32
N LEU A 28 -18.51 -8.26 11.61
CA LEU A 28 -17.59 -8.35 12.74
C LEU A 28 -18.26 -7.84 14.01
N HIS A 29 -18.92 -8.74 14.74
CA HIS A 29 -19.21 -8.54 16.16
C HIS A 29 -17.93 -8.86 16.96
N ARG A 30 -17.55 -7.97 17.88
CA ARG A 30 -16.46 -8.16 18.84
C ARG A 30 -16.57 -9.52 19.53
N CYS A 31 -15.56 -10.38 19.40
CA CYS A 31 -15.24 -11.38 20.41
C CYS A 31 -13.76 -11.81 20.35
N CYS A 32 -13.16 -11.84 21.54
CA CYS A 32 -11.88 -12.41 21.98
C CYS A 32 -10.80 -12.81 20.95
N SER A 33 -9.69 -12.08 21.07
CA SER A 33 -8.28 -12.45 20.87
C SER A 33 -7.94 -13.95 20.84
N VAL A 34 -7.97 -14.54 19.64
CA VAL A 34 -6.96 -15.49 19.16
C VAL A 34 -6.84 -15.24 17.67
N VAL A 35 -5.80 -14.51 17.24
CA VAL A 35 -5.42 -14.53 15.83
C VAL A 35 -4.82 -15.92 15.61
N LEU A 36 -5.58 -16.84 15.04
CA LEU A 36 -5.01 -18.05 14.47
C LEU A 36 -4.02 -17.57 13.39
N ASP A 37 -2.73 -17.90 13.52
CA ASP A 37 -1.73 -17.74 12.46
C ASP A 37 -2.12 -18.66 11.30
N ILE A 38 -3.06 -18.20 10.49
CA ILE A 38 -3.39 -18.82 9.22
C ILE A 38 -2.24 -18.43 8.28
N PRO A 39 -1.56 -19.39 7.62
CA PRO A 39 -0.56 -19.06 6.61
C PRO A 39 -1.20 -18.21 5.51
N ASP A 40 -0.86 -16.92 5.47
CA ASP A 40 -1.44 -15.92 4.60
C ASP A 40 -0.46 -15.37 3.56
N GLN A 41 0.81 -15.80 3.61
CA GLN A 41 1.84 -15.36 2.68
C GLN A 41 2.22 -16.46 1.69
N VAL A 42 2.58 -16.05 0.47
CA VAL A 42 3.07 -16.96 -0.56
C VAL A 42 4.39 -16.47 -1.12
N ILE A 43 5.36 -17.37 -1.26
CA ILE A 43 6.62 -17.08 -1.95
C ILE A 43 6.80 -18.01 -3.14
N ARG A 44 7.45 -17.51 -4.18
CA ARG A 44 7.81 -18.28 -5.35
C ARG A 44 9.27 -18.69 -5.26
N VAL A 45 9.55 -20.00 -5.30
CA VAL A 45 10.89 -20.58 -5.25
C VAL A 45 11.22 -21.16 -6.62
N PHE A 46 12.44 -20.92 -7.11
CA PHE A 46 12.91 -21.30 -8.43
C PHE A 46 14.03 -22.33 -8.36
N LYS A 47 14.16 -23.13 -9.41
CA LYS A 47 15.36 -23.92 -9.73
C LYS A 47 16.23 -23.17 -10.73
N ALA A 48 17.46 -23.63 -10.96
CA ALA A 48 18.38 -23.04 -11.94
C ALA A 48 17.83 -23.07 -13.38
N ASP A 49 17.00 -24.07 -13.72
CA ASP A 49 16.30 -24.19 -15.00
C ASP A 49 15.05 -23.29 -15.13
N GLN A 50 14.87 -22.32 -14.20
CA GLN A 50 13.74 -21.41 -14.08
C GLN A 50 12.36 -22.08 -13.83
N GLN A 51 12.31 -23.40 -13.59
CA GLN A 51 11.11 -24.02 -13.05
C GLN A 51 10.84 -23.48 -11.65
N SER A 52 9.57 -23.25 -11.31
CA SER A 52 9.21 -22.62 -10.04
C SER A 52 7.98 -23.24 -9.41
N CYS A 53 7.91 -23.23 -8.08
CA CYS A 53 6.72 -23.57 -7.29
C CYS A 53 6.35 -22.41 -6.35
N TYR A 54 5.09 -22.41 -5.90
CA TYR A 54 4.61 -21.48 -4.88
C TYR A 54 4.53 -22.21 -3.55
N ILE A 55 5.16 -21.65 -2.52
CA ILE A 55 5.15 -22.18 -1.16
C ILE A 55 4.33 -21.23 -0.29
N ILE A 56 3.29 -21.76 0.34
CA ILE A 56 2.51 -21.05 1.35
C ILE A 56 3.32 -21.06 2.65
N ILE A 57 3.52 -19.88 3.23
CA ILE A 57 4.33 -19.69 4.44
C ILE A 57 3.59 -18.81 5.45
N SER A 58 4.01 -18.90 6.70
CA SER A 58 3.72 -17.91 7.74
C SER A 58 4.92 -16.95 7.89
N LYS A 59 4.73 -15.83 8.59
CA LYS A 59 5.81 -14.84 8.85
C LYS A 59 7.04 -15.46 9.54
N ASP A 60 6.83 -16.48 10.35
CA ASP A 60 7.88 -17.16 11.11
C ASP A 60 8.47 -18.38 10.38
N THR A 61 7.92 -18.76 9.23
CA THR A 61 8.50 -19.84 8.42
C THR A 61 9.94 -19.48 8.01
N THR A 62 10.85 -20.38 8.34
CA THR A 62 12.29 -20.22 8.16
C THR A 62 12.74 -20.66 6.78
N ALA A 63 13.91 -20.18 6.33
CA ALA A 63 14.53 -20.60 5.08
C ALA A 63 14.74 -22.12 5.02
N LYS A 64 15.07 -22.75 6.16
CA LYS A 64 15.21 -24.22 6.25
C LYS A 64 13.89 -24.94 5.98
N GLU A 65 12.79 -24.47 6.56
CA GLU A 65 11.47 -25.06 6.30
C GLU A 65 11.10 -24.90 4.83
N VAL A 66 11.29 -23.70 4.25
CA VAL A 66 11.06 -23.46 2.82
C VAL A 66 11.89 -24.40 1.93
N VAL A 67 13.15 -24.67 2.27
CA VAL A 67 13.97 -25.66 1.56
C VAL A 67 13.31 -27.04 1.60
N SER A 68 12.88 -27.51 2.77
CA SER A 68 12.20 -28.80 2.92
C SER A 68 10.92 -28.86 2.08
N HIS A 69 10.11 -27.80 2.10
CA HIS A 69 8.89 -27.70 1.29
C HIS A 69 9.19 -27.69 -0.21
N ALA A 70 10.17 -26.89 -0.66
CA ALA A 70 10.52 -26.80 -2.07
C ALA A 70 11.12 -28.11 -2.62
N VAL A 71 11.97 -28.79 -1.84
CA VAL A 71 12.52 -30.12 -2.20
C VAL A 71 11.38 -31.13 -2.42
N HIS A 72 10.37 -31.11 -1.56
CA HIS A 72 9.18 -31.95 -1.70
C HIS A 72 8.36 -31.60 -2.95
N GLU A 73 8.03 -30.31 -3.14
CA GLU A 73 7.21 -29.84 -4.27
C GLU A 73 7.90 -30.08 -5.63
N PHE A 74 9.21 -29.93 -5.70
CA PHE A 74 9.99 -30.24 -6.90
C PHE A 74 10.24 -31.74 -7.10
N ASN A 75 9.79 -32.61 -6.18
CA ASN A 75 10.00 -34.06 -6.21
C ASN A 75 11.49 -34.44 -6.31
N LEU A 76 12.37 -33.74 -5.58
CA LEU A 76 13.81 -33.99 -5.60
C LEU A 76 14.17 -35.15 -4.67
N THR A 77 15.12 -35.98 -5.07
CA THR A 77 15.53 -37.20 -4.34
C THR A 77 16.59 -36.94 -3.27
N GLY A 78 17.24 -35.78 -3.28
CA GLY A 78 18.26 -35.39 -2.30
C GLY A 78 17.65 -34.99 -0.96
N ALA A 79 18.37 -35.23 0.14
CA ALA A 79 17.94 -34.81 1.47
C ALA A 79 17.90 -33.27 1.57
N PRO A 80 16.93 -32.65 2.27
CA PRO A 80 16.82 -31.19 2.36
C PRO A 80 18.11 -30.48 2.81
N GLU A 81 18.93 -31.13 3.64
CA GLU A 81 20.21 -30.62 4.13
C GLU A 81 21.26 -30.42 3.01
N THR A 82 21.09 -31.09 1.87
CA THR A 82 21.96 -30.90 0.71
C THR A 82 21.59 -29.66 -0.09
N TYR A 83 20.50 -28.99 0.24
CA TYR A 83 20.04 -27.79 -0.44
C TYR A 83 20.16 -26.55 0.44
N SER A 84 20.13 -25.39 -0.19
CA SER A 84 20.06 -24.09 0.48
C SER A 84 19.14 -23.15 -0.27
N LEU A 85 18.46 -22.28 0.46
CA LEU A 85 17.74 -21.15 -0.14
C LEU A 85 18.74 -20.03 -0.44
N CYS A 86 18.77 -19.59 -1.69
CA CYS A 86 19.57 -18.45 -2.13
C CYS A 86 18.63 -17.32 -2.58
N GLU A 87 18.93 -16.10 -2.16
CA GLU A 87 18.35 -14.91 -2.75
C GLU A 87 19.26 -14.45 -3.90
N VAL A 88 18.68 -14.32 -5.09
CA VAL A 88 19.32 -13.67 -6.23
C VAL A 88 18.60 -12.35 -6.46
N SER A 89 19.36 -11.26 -6.50
CA SER A 89 18.85 -9.92 -6.77
C SER A 89 19.66 -9.27 -7.88
N VAL A 90 19.03 -8.41 -8.68
CA VAL A 90 19.69 -7.72 -9.78
C VAL A 90 19.66 -6.22 -9.54
N SER A 91 20.85 -5.61 -9.46
CA SER A 91 20.96 -4.15 -9.32
C SER A 91 20.48 -3.40 -10.57
N PRO A 92 20.13 -2.11 -10.47
CA PRO A 92 19.74 -1.30 -11.63
C PRO A 92 20.81 -1.28 -12.75
N GLU A 93 22.09 -1.47 -12.41
CA GLU A 93 23.20 -1.55 -13.35
C GLU A 93 23.32 -2.94 -14.03
N GLY A 94 22.43 -3.89 -13.72
CA GLY A 94 22.47 -5.25 -14.26
C GLY A 94 23.36 -6.23 -13.49
N VAL A 95 24.01 -5.80 -12.40
CA VAL A 95 24.86 -6.69 -11.59
C VAL A 95 24.00 -7.68 -10.80
N ILE A 96 24.24 -8.97 -11.03
CA ILE A 96 23.63 -10.08 -10.30
C ILE A 96 24.34 -10.26 -8.95
N LYS A 97 23.57 -10.23 -7.87
CA LYS A 97 24.03 -10.51 -6.51
C LYS A 97 23.34 -11.75 -5.99
N GLN A 98 24.14 -12.74 -5.60
CA GLN A 98 23.65 -13.97 -4.99
C GLN A 98 24.06 -14.03 -3.52
N ARG A 99 23.11 -14.40 -2.66
CA ARG A 99 23.33 -14.60 -1.22
C ARG A 99 22.66 -15.88 -0.76
N ARG A 100 23.43 -16.77 -0.12
CA ARG A 100 22.85 -17.89 0.64
C ARG A 100 22.19 -17.35 1.90
N LEU A 101 20.93 -17.71 2.13
CA LEU A 101 20.21 -17.33 3.34
C LEU A 101 20.56 -18.27 4.49
N PRO A 102 20.75 -17.75 5.72
CA PRO A 102 20.89 -18.60 6.90
C PRO A 102 19.62 -19.43 7.15
N ASP A 103 19.76 -20.65 7.66
CA ASP A 103 18.64 -21.57 7.94
C ASP A 103 17.53 -20.94 8.79
N GLN A 104 17.90 -20.11 9.78
CA GLN A 104 16.97 -19.45 10.71
C GLN A 104 16.37 -18.14 10.17
N PHE A 105 16.65 -17.79 8.91
CA PHE A 105 16.14 -16.56 8.32
C PHE A 105 14.64 -16.68 8.06
N SER A 106 13.84 -15.82 8.69
CA SER A 106 12.37 -15.75 8.55
C SER A 106 11.93 -14.41 7.93
N LYS A 107 10.61 -14.18 7.85
CA LYS A 107 9.99 -13.01 7.20
C LYS A 107 10.40 -12.89 5.73
N LEU A 108 10.38 -14.03 5.03
CA LEU A 108 10.87 -14.15 3.66
C LEU A 108 10.07 -13.30 2.67
N ALA A 109 8.73 -13.28 2.78
CA ALA A 109 7.88 -12.47 1.91
C ALA A 109 8.08 -10.96 2.13
N ASP A 110 8.29 -10.53 3.38
CA ASP A 110 8.49 -9.12 3.71
C ASP A 110 9.88 -8.59 3.25
N ARG A 111 10.86 -9.49 3.05
CA ARG A 111 12.26 -9.13 2.79
C ARG A 111 12.68 -9.20 1.33
N ILE A 112 11.96 -9.96 0.50
CA ILE A 112 12.30 -10.08 -0.92
C ILE A 112 12.02 -8.77 -1.66
N GLN A 113 12.91 -8.40 -2.57
CA GLN A 113 12.73 -7.23 -3.44
C GLN A 113 12.06 -7.62 -4.77
N LEU A 114 11.39 -6.69 -5.46
CA LEU A 114 10.78 -6.94 -6.78
C LEU A 114 11.79 -7.45 -7.83
N ASN A 115 13.02 -6.95 -7.77
CA ASN A 115 14.19 -7.37 -8.55
C ASN A 115 14.93 -8.55 -7.92
N GLY A 116 14.29 -9.27 -7.00
CA GLY A 116 14.81 -10.43 -6.30
C GLY A 116 13.96 -11.68 -6.53
N ARG A 117 14.60 -12.85 -6.44
CA ARG A 117 13.97 -14.18 -6.53
C ARG A 117 14.65 -15.13 -5.55
N TYR A 118 13.88 -16.04 -4.97
CA TYR A 118 14.41 -17.13 -4.16
C TYR A 118 14.66 -18.36 -5.02
N TYR A 119 15.85 -18.92 -4.91
CA TYR A 119 16.28 -20.11 -5.63
C TYR A 119 16.63 -21.23 -4.65
N LEU A 120 16.18 -22.44 -4.96
CA LEU A 120 16.64 -23.67 -4.31
C LEU A 120 17.94 -24.11 -4.99
N LYS A 121 19.05 -24.07 -4.26
CA LYS A 121 20.37 -24.47 -4.77
C LYS A 121 20.82 -25.79 -4.13
N ASN A 122 21.23 -26.76 -4.95
CA ASN A 122 21.97 -27.93 -4.47
C ASN A 122 23.40 -27.50 -4.08
N ASN A 123 23.79 -27.75 -2.83
CA ASN A 123 25.10 -27.36 -2.28
C ASN A 123 26.27 -28.08 -2.95
N MET A 124 26.02 -29.21 -3.59
CA MET A 124 27.02 -30.01 -4.31
C MET A 124 27.20 -29.56 -5.76
N GLU A 125 26.28 -28.74 -6.28
CA GLU A 125 26.29 -28.27 -7.66
C GLU A 125 26.79 -26.83 -7.75
N THR A 126 27.48 -26.52 -8.85
CA THR A 126 28.04 -25.19 -9.15
C THR A 126 27.26 -24.47 -10.24
N GLU A 127 26.06 -24.95 -10.55
CA GLU A 127 25.21 -24.37 -11.59
C GLU A 127 24.86 -22.90 -11.30
N THR A 128 24.82 -22.11 -12.36
CA THR A 128 24.42 -20.70 -12.32
C THR A 128 22.92 -20.63 -12.12
N LEU A 129 22.47 -20.01 -11.03
CA LEU A 129 21.03 -19.93 -10.69
C LEU A 129 20.24 -18.98 -11.59
N CYS A 130 20.90 -17.93 -12.09
CA CYS A 130 20.30 -16.86 -12.87
C CYS A 130 21.30 -16.44 -13.95
N SER A 131 20.92 -16.63 -15.21
CA SER A 131 21.73 -16.19 -16.35
C SER A 131 21.62 -14.68 -16.57
N ASP A 132 22.45 -14.13 -17.46
CA ASP A 132 22.35 -12.72 -17.85
C ASP A 132 21.01 -12.40 -18.53
N GLU A 133 20.42 -13.36 -19.26
CA GLU A 133 19.10 -13.22 -19.87
C GLU A 133 18.00 -13.19 -18.81
N ASP A 134 18.03 -14.11 -17.85
CA ASP A 134 17.09 -14.14 -16.72
C ASP A 134 17.18 -12.86 -15.88
N ALA A 135 18.39 -12.35 -15.66
CA ALA A 135 18.61 -11.12 -14.91
C ALA A 135 18.01 -9.89 -15.62
N GLN A 136 18.13 -9.82 -16.95
CA GLN A 136 17.49 -8.76 -17.73
C GLN A 136 15.96 -8.87 -17.70
N GLU A 137 15.41 -10.08 -17.74
CA GLU A 137 13.97 -10.30 -17.60
C GLU A 137 13.48 -9.91 -16.20
N LEU A 138 14.16 -10.35 -15.14
CA LEU A 138 13.86 -9.99 -13.76
C LEU A 138 13.90 -8.48 -13.53
N LEU A 139 14.89 -7.78 -14.08
CA LEU A 139 14.93 -6.32 -14.04
C LEU A 139 13.73 -5.70 -14.74
N ARG A 140 13.38 -6.18 -15.94
CA ARG A 140 12.23 -5.68 -16.69
C ARG A 140 10.92 -5.90 -15.93
N GLU A 141 10.74 -7.07 -15.33
CA GLU A 141 9.57 -7.40 -14.50
C GLU A 141 9.49 -6.56 -13.22
N SER A 142 10.64 -6.20 -12.64
CA SER A 142 10.69 -5.38 -11.41
C SER A 142 10.24 -3.93 -11.64
N GLN A 143 10.25 -3.46 -12.89
CA GLN A 143 9.82 -2.12 -13.25
C GLN A 143 8.29 -2.07 -13.43
N ILE A 144 7.58 -1.96 -12.32
CA ILE A 144 6.13 -1.82 -12.31
C ILE A 144 5.74 -0.35 -12.45
N SER A 145 4.95 -0.04 -13.47
CA SER A 145 4.33 1.27 -13.65
C SER A 145 2.94 1.31 -13.04
N LEU A 146 2.53 2.47 -12.52
CA LEU A 146 1.18 2.65 -11.96
C LEU A 146 0.07 2.24 -12.94
N LEU A 147 0.27 2.46 -14.25
CA LEU A 147 -0.72 2.13 -15.28
C LEU A 147 -0.98 0.62 -15.44
N GLN A 148 -0.10 -0.25 -14.94
CA GLN A 148 -0.27 -1.70 -14.93
C GLN A 148 -1.10 -2.18 -13.73
N LEU A 149 -1.25 -1.35 -12.70
CA LEU A 149 -2.03 -1.70 -11.51
C LEU A 149 -3.52 -1.45 -11.74
N SER A 150 -4.36 -2.23 -11.08
CA SER A 150 -5.81 -2.04 -11.13
C SER A 150 -6.21 -0.89 -10.22
N THR A 151 -7.02 0.06 -10.71
CA THR A 151 -7.43 1.24 -9.93
C THR A 151 -8.25 0.87 -8.70
N ILE A 152 -9.01 -0.23 -8.76
CA ILE A 152 -9.77 -0.74 -7.62
C ILE A 152 -8.84 -1.40 -6.59
N GLU A 153 -7.89 -2.23 -7.03
CA GLU A 153 -6.92 -2.88 -6.13
C GLU A 153 -6.09 -1.84 -5.38
N VAL A 154 -5.60 -0.80 -6.08
CA VAL A 154 -4.86 0.30 -5.46
C VAL A 154 -5.71 1.02 -4.41
N ALA A 155 -6.96 1.37 -4.73
CA ALA A 155 -7.85 2.03 -3.77
C ALA A 155 -8.20 1.14 -2.56
N THR A 156 -8.37 -0.17 -2.77
CA THR A 156 -8.58 -1.14 -1.70
C THR A 156 -7.37 -1.20 -0.78
N GLN A 157 -6.15 -1.29 -1.32
CA GLN A 157 -4.93 -1.34 -0.52
C GLN A 157 -4.67 -0.05 0.25
N LEU A 158 -4.88 1.12 -0.37
CA LEU A 158 -4.86 2.41 0.36
C LEU A 158 -5.86 2.41 1.52
N SER A 159 -7.07 1.90 1.29
CA SER A 159 -8.11 1.84 2.33
C SER A 159 -7.79 0.86 3.44
N MET A 160 -7.18 -0.29 3.14
CA MET A 160 -6.74 -1.25 4.16
C MET A 160 -5.64 -0.67 5.04
N ARG A 161 -4.61 -0.07 4.42
CA ARG A 161 -3.52 0.61 5.11
C ARG A 161 -4.02 1.75 5.99
N ASP A 162 -4.83 2.64 5.42
CA ASP A 162 -5.37 3.78 6.16
C ASP A 162 -6.26 3.33 7.32
N PHE A 163 -7.04 2.27 7.12
CA PHE A 163 -7.87 1.71 8.18
C PHE A 163 -7.02 1.12 9.31
N GLU A 164 -5.93 0.41 8.99
CA GLU A 164 -4.99 -0.14 9.98
C GLU A 164 -4.32 0.96 10.81
N LEU A 165 -3.89 2.05 10.16
CA LEU A 165 -3.35 3.21 10.87
C LEU A 165 -4.42 3.90 11.72
N PHE A 166 -5.59 4.15 11.15
CA PHE A 166 -6.69 4.85 11.81
C PHE A 166 -7.21 4.11 13.04
N ARG A 167 -7.37 2.79 12.97
CA ARG A 167 -7.90 1.97 14.08
C ARG A 167 -6.98 1.87 15.29
N ASN A 168 -5.69 2.17 15.10
CA ASN A 168 -4.67 2.12 16.16
C ASN A 168 -4.54 3.44 16.93
N ILE A 169 -5.21 4.51 16.47
CA ILE A 169 -5.20 5.80 17.15
C ILE A 169 -6.05 5.71 18.43
N GLU A 170 -5.39 5.86 19.58
CA GLU A 170 -6.10 5.88 20.86
C GLU A 170 -6.72 7.27 21.13
N PRO A 171 -7.90 7.35 21.79
CA PRO A 171 -8.51 8.64 22.15
C PRO A 171 -7.59 9.56 22.96
N THR A 172 -6.68 8.99 23.77
CA THR A 172 -5.70 9.74 24.55
C THR A 172 -4.68 10.48 23.68
N GLU A 173 -4.34 9.95 22.50
CA GLU A 173 -3.39 10.61 21.59
C GLU A 173 -3.90 11.96 21.09
N TYR A 174 -5.22 12.08 20.90
CA TYR A 174 -5.86 13.36 20.55
C TYR A 174 -5.75 14.37 21.70
N ILE A 175 -5.90 13.92 22.94
CA ILE A 175 -5.75 14.78 24.12
C ILE A 175 -4.29 15.24 24.25
N ASP A 176 -3.35 14.33 24.10
CA ASP A 176 -1.92 14.64 24.18
C ASP A 176 -1.49 15.64 23.10
N ASP A 177 -1.97 15.48 21.87
CA ASP A 177 -1.71 16.45 20.77
C ASP A 177 -2.33 17.83 21.05
N LEU A 178 -3.60 17.85 21.47
CA LEU A 178 -4.36 19.08 21.69
C LEU A 178 -3.78 19.94 22.83
N TYR A 179 -3.42 19.30 23.94
CA TYR A 179 -2.88 19.98 25.12
C TYR A 179 -1.34 20.08 25.11
N LYS A 180 -0.69 19.55 24.06
CA LYS A 180 0.78 19.45 23.95
C LYS A 180 1.42 18.83 25.19
N LEU A 181 0.83 17.73 25.66
CA LEU A 181 1.29 17.02 26.86
C LEU A 181 2.51 16.15 26.51
N ASP A 182 3.47 16.11 27.42
CA ASP A 182 4.60 15.18 27.35
C ASP A 182 4.22 13.89 28.11
N SER A 183 3.40 13.04 27.46
CA SER A 183 2.91 11.79 28.02
C SER A 183 3.84 10.62 27.68
N LYS A 184 3.83 9.57 28.52
CA LYS A 184 4.62 8.35 28.25
C LYS A 184 4.17 7.60 26.99
N THR A 185 2.92 7.77 26.58
CA THR A 185 2.30 7.11 25.42
C THR A 185 2.45 7.93 24.13
N GLY A 186 2.55 9.26 24.23
CA GLY A 186 2.70 10.17 23.09
C GLY A 186 1.51 10.16 22.13
N ASN A 187 1.72 10.68 20.92
CA ASN A 187 0.74 10.78 19.84
C ASN A 187 1.26 10.18 18.51
N ALA A 188 1.94 9.03 18.62
CA ALA A 188 2.66 8.43 17.50
C ALA A 188 1.75 7.95 16.38
N HIS A 189 0.65 7.23 16.68
CA HIS A 189 -0.26 6.73 15.65
C HIS A 189 -1.07 7.86 15.04
N LEU A 190 -1.45 8.85 15.85
CA LEU A 190 -2.10 10.06 15.36
C LEU A 190 -1.24 10.79 14.32
N LYS A 191 0.05 11.02 14.63
CA LYS A 191 1.01 11.63 13.71
C LYS A 191 1.25 10.79 12.46
N GLN A 192 1.37 9.47 12.62
CA GLN A 192 1.52 8.57 11.47
C GLN A 192 0.33 8.67 10.51
N PHE A 193 -0.90 8.72 11.05
CA PHE A 193 -2.11 8.88 10.22
C PHE A 193 -2.22 10.28 9.60
N GLU A 194 -1.78 11.33 10.30
CA GLU A 194 -1.66 12.69 9.76
C GLU A 194 -0.75 12.75 8.54
N ASP A 195 0.39 12.05 8.60
CA ASP A 195 1.38 12.04 7.53
C ASP A 195 0.88 11.34 6.26
N VAL A 196 -0.10 10.42 6.36
CA VAL A 196 -0.66 9.68 5.21
C VAL A 196 -1.14 10.62 4.12
N ILE A 197 -1.94 11.64 4.46
CA ILE A 197 -2.49 12.57 3.45
C ILE A 197 -1.36 13.25 2.69
N ASN A 198 -0.33 13.69 3.40
CA ASN A 198 0.82 14.36 2.78
C ASN A 198 1.59 13.38 1.88
N GLN A 199 1.87 12.17 2.38
CA GLN A 199 2.58 11.13 1.62
C GLN A 199 1.85 10.79 0.33
N GLU A 200 0.55 10.53 0.39
CA GLU A 200 -0.26 10.21 -0.79
C GLU A 200 -0.38 11.42 -1.75
N THR A 201 -0.61 12.62 -1.22
CA THR A 201 -0.66 13.87 -2.00
C THR A 201 0.61 14.06 -2.82
N PHE A 202 1.77 13.90 -2.18
CA PHE A 202 3.06 14.03 -2.85
C PHE A 202 3.35 12.86 -3.78
N TRP A 203 2.92 11.63 -3.44
CA TRP A 203 3.03 10.48 -4.33
C TRP A 203 2.34 10.73 -5.67
N VAL A 204 1.09 11.22 -5.66
CA VAL A 204 0.36 11.56 -6.89
C VAL A 204 1.14 12.55 -7.75
N ALA A 205 1.63 13.64 -7.15
CA ALA A 205 2.39 14.64 -7.89
C ALA A 205 3.72 14.09 -8.41
N MET A 206 4.47 13.32 -7.61
CA MET A 206 5.73 12.71 -8.02
C MET A 206 5.54 11.78 -9.22
N GLU A 207 4.53 10.91 -9.18
CA GLU A 207 4.25 9.95 -10.25
C GLU A 207 3.91 10.65 -11.58
N ILE A 208 3.10 11.72 -11.52
CA ILE A 208 2.74 12.50 -12.70
C ILE A 208 3.97 13.27 -13.25
N LEU A 209 4.75 13.90 -12.38
CA LEU A 209 5.87 14.74 -12.77
C LEU A 209 7.08 13.95 -13.26
N ALA A 210 7.23 12.69 -12.83
CA ALA A 210 8.28 11.79 -13.27
C ALA A 210 8.08 11.26 -14.70
N GLU A 211 6.84 11.26 -15.23
CA GLU A 211 6.55 10.73 -16.57
C GLU A 211 6.79 11.78 -17.67
N PRO A 212 7.84 11.64 -18.50
CA PRO A 212 8.16 12.61 -19.54
C PRO A 212 7.12 12.61 -20.67
N ASN A 213 6.55 11.45 -21.02
CA ASN A 213 5.64 11.33 -22.15
C ASN A 213 4.27 11.92 -21.80
N GLN A 214 3.88 12.96 -22.53
CA GLN A 214 2.63 13.70 -22.27
C GLN A 214 1.36 12.83 -22.33
N LEU A 215 1.28 11.87 -23.25
CA LEU A 215 0.12 10.99 -23.37
C LEU A 215 0.07 9.97 -22.22
N LYS A 216 1.21 9.41 -21.83
CA LYS A 216 1.28 8.53 -20.65
C LYS A 216 0.96 9.31 -19.37
N ARG A 217 1.49 10.51 -19.21
CA ARG A 217 1.19 11.39 -18.07
C ARG A 217 -0.29 11.73 -17.95
N MET A 218 -0.99 11.99 -19.07
CA MET A 218 -2.44 12.14 -19.06
C MET A 218 -3.14 10.84 -18.61
N LYS A 219 -2.69 9.68 -19.09
CA LYS A 219 -3.23 8.38 -18.63
C LYS A 219 -3.05 8.20 -17.12
N ILE A 220 -1.93 8.64 -16.55
CA ILE A 220 -1.66 8.61 -15.10
C ILE A 220 -2.66 9.51 -14.35
N ILE A 221 -2.88 10.74 -14.80
CA ILE A 221 -3.91 11.64 -14.22
C ILE A 221 -5.29 10.98 -14.23
N LYS A 222 -5.70 10.44 -15.40
CA LYS A 222 -6.94 9.69 -15.54
C LYS A 222 -7.01 8.49 -14.59
N HIS A 223 -5.89 7.82 -14.36
CA HIS A 223 -5.77 6.67 -13.46
C HIS A 223 -6.00 7.09 -12.00
N PHE A 224 -5.38 8.18 -11.55
CA PHE A 224 -5.62 8.74 -10.21
C PHE A 224 -7.06 9.21 -9.99
N ILE A 225 -7.70 9.82 -11.00
CA ILE A 225 -9.13 10.18 -10.89
C ILE A 225 -9.99 8.94 -10.65
N LYS A 226 -9.66 7.80 -11.29
CA LYS A 226 -10.35 6.52 -11.02
C LYS A 226 -10.05 5.97 -9.64
N ILE A 227 -8.79 6.04 -9.18
CA ILE A 227 -8.44 5.65 -7.81
C ILE A 227 -9.27 6.46 -6.81
N ALA A 228 -9.37 7.78 -6.96
CA ALA A 228 -10.18 8.63 -6.09
C ALA A 228 -11.68 8.26 -6.10
N LEU A 229 -12.23 7.86 -7.25
CA LEU A 229 -13.60 7.33 -7.34
C LEU A 229 -13.75 6.03 -6.55
N HIS A 230 -12.79 5.11 -6.64
CA HIS A 230 -12.82 3.87 -5.86
C HIS A 230 -12.57 4.09 -4.37
N CYS A 231 -11.72 5.05 -3.98
CA CYS A 231 -11.58 5.45 -2.57
C CYS A 231 -12.93 5.92 -1.99
N ARG A 232 -13.73 6.64 -2.79
CA ARG A 232 -15.10 7.00 -2.41
C ARG A 232 -15.99 5.78 -2.21
N GLU A 233 -15.92 4.79 -3.10
CA GLU A 233 -16.66 3.52 -2.98
C GLU A 233 -16.24 2.74 -1.73
N CYS A 234 -14.94 2.73 -1.41
CA CYS A 234 -14.38 2.17 -0.17
C CYS A 234 -14.70 3.00 1.09
N LYS A 235 -15.38 4.14 0.96
CA LYS A 235 -15.65 5.10 2.05
C LYS A 235 -14.36 5.60 2.73
N ASN A 236 -13.26 5.62 1.98
CA ASN A 236 -12.00 6.23 2.37
C ASN A 236 -11.94 7.66 1.83
N PHE A 237 -12.45 8.59 2.63
CA PHE A 237 -12.45 10.02 2.27
C PHE A 237 -11.08 10.66 2.46
N ASN A 238 -10.21 10.05 3.28
CA ASN A 238 -8.86 10.52 3.55
C ASN A 238 -7.99 10.41 2.29
N SER A 239 -7.84 9.20 1.72
CA SER A 239 -7.07 9.02 0.49
C SER A 239 -7.74 9.64 -0.73
N MET A 240 -9.08 9.65 -0.79
CA MET A 240 -9.80 10.38 -1.84
C MET A 240 -9.38 11.86 -1.87
N PHE A 241 -9.35 12.52 -0.70
CA PHE A 241 -8.93 13.91 -0.59
C PHE A 241 -7.44 14.11 -0.91
N ALA A 242 -6.57 13.21 -0.45
CA ALA A 242 -5.14 13.27 -0.73
C ALA A 242 -4.85 13.18 -2.24
N VAL A 243 -5.52 12.26 -2.96
CA VAL A 243 -5.38 12.11 -4.41
C VAL A 243 -5.83 13.38 -5.14
N ILE A 244 -6.97 13.95 -4.77
CA ILE A 244 -7.48 15.21 -5.35
C ILE A 244 -6.51 16.36 -5.07
N SER A 245 -5.97 16.43 -3.85
CA SER A 245 -5.00 17.44 -3.44
C SER A 245 -3.72 17.35 -4.27
N GLY A 246 -3.22 16.13 -4.51
CA GLY A 246 -2.05 15.88 -5.35
C GLY A 246 -2.24 16.35 -6.79
N LEU A 247 -3.43 16.13 -7.36
CA LEU A 247 -3.80 16.63 -8.69
C LEU A 247 -3.88 18.16 -8.76
N ASN A 248 -4.24 18.80 -7.64
CA ASN A 248 -4.38 20.25 -7.51
C ASN A 248 -3.09 20.98 -7.14
N LEU A 249 -2.02 20.26 -6.80
CA LEU A 249 -0.72 20.88 -6.54
C LEU A 249 -0.26 21.70 -7.75
N ALA A 250 0.21 22.92 -7.50
CA ALA A 250 0.66 23.86 -8.53
C ALA A 250 1.56 23.26 -9.63
N PRO A 251 2.57 22.40 -9.33
CA PRO A 251 3.39 21.79 -10.37
C PRO A 251 2.62 20.82 -11.30
N VAL A 252 1.54 20.20 -10.82
CA VAL A 252 0.67 19.32 -11.61
C VAL A 252 -0.39 20.14 -12.35
N ALA A 253 -1.05 21.07 -11.66
CA ALA A 253 -2.12 21.92 -12.22
C ALA A 253 -1.64 22.77 -13.41
N ARG A 254 -0.36 23.19 -13.43
CA ARG A 254 0.20 23.99 -14.53
C ARG A 254 0.47 23.23 -15.82
N LEU A 255 0.34 21.89 -15.85
CA LEU A 255 0.62 21.04 -17.01
C LEU A 255 -0.49 21.14 -18.10
N ARG A 256 -0.76 22.34 -18.61
CA ARG A 256 -1.91 22.65 -19.49
C ARG A 256 -2.07 21.66 -20.64
N GLY A 257 -1.01 21.42 -21.41
CA GLY A 257 -1.08 20.49 -22.55
C GLY A 257 -1.34 19.02 -22.18
N THR A 258 -1.11 18.63 -20.92
CA THR A 258 -1.52 17.30 -20.42
C THR A 258 -3.01 17.30 -20.06
N TRP A 259 -3.48 18.34 -19.37
CA TRP A 259 -4.89 18.50 -19.00
C TRP A 259 -5.81 18.62 -20.22
N GLU A 260 -5.40 19.34 -21.26
CA GLU A 260 -6.14 19.45 -22.53
C GLU A 260 -6.38 18.11 -23.24
N LYS A 261 -5.54 17.10 -22.96
CA LYS A 261 -5.68 15.74 -23.51
C LYS A 261 -6.56 14.84 -22.64
N LEU A 262 -6.93 15.27 -21.44
CA LEU A 262 -7.79 14.49 -20.56
C LEU A 262 -9.21 14.47 -21.15
N PRO A 263 -9.86 13.30 -21.31
CA PRO A 263 -11.22 13.27 -21.82
C PRO A 263 -12.18 13.97 -20.85
N SER A 264 -13.10 14.78 -21.38
CA SER A 264 -14.05 15.62 -20.62
C SER A 264 -14.86 14.86 -19.56
N LYS A 265 -15.14 13.57 -19.78
CA LYS A 265 -15.76 12.68 -18.78
C LYS A 265 -14.97 12.68 -17.46
N TYR A 266 -13.64 12.58 -17.52
CA TYR A 266 -12.79 12.50 -16.34
C TYR A 266 -12.55 13.87 -15.70
N GLU A 267 -12.54 14.95 -16.49
CA GLU A 267 -12.60 16.29 -15.92
C GLU A 267 -13.87 16.51 -15.11
N LYS A 268 -15.02 16.03 -15.61
CA LYS A 268 -16.29 16.08 -14.88
C LYS A 268 -16.19 15.28 -13.59
N HIS A 269 -15.69 14.04 -13.64
CA HIS A 269 -15.50 13.24 -12.43
C HIS A 269 -14.61 13.96 -11.40
N LEU A 270 -13.50 14.57 -11.84
CA LEU A 270 -12.62 15.32 -10.93
C LEU A 270 -13.35 16.51 -10.30
N ARG A 271 -14.12 17.28 -11.09
CA ARG A 271 -14.95 18.37 -10.57
C ARG A 271 -15.99 17.88 -9.56
N ASP A 272 -16.68 16.80 -9.85
CA ASP A 272 -17.69 16.21 -8.96
C ASP A 272 -17.06 15.71 -7.64
N LEU A 273 -15.84 15.17 -7.70
CA LEU A 273 -15.06 14.77 -6.52
C LEU A 273 -14.61 15.98 -5.70
N GLN A 274 -14.14 17.05 -6.34
CA GLN A 274 -13.74 18.30 -5.70
C GLN A 274 -14.92 18.99 -5.01
N ASP A 275 -16.08 19.01 -5.68
CA ASP A 275 -17.32 19.62 -5.18
C ASP A 275 -17.78 19.00 -3.85
N LEU A 276 -17.49 17.71 -3.62
CA LEU A 276 -17.78 17.06 -2.34
C LEU A 276 -17.06 17.74 -1.16
N PHE A 277 -15.82 18.18 -1.38
CA PHE A 277 -14.95 18.80 -0.38
C PHE A 277 -14.94 20.33 -0.47
N ASP A 278 -16.00 20.91 -1.03
CA ASP A 278 -16.17 22.37 -1.04
C ASP A 278 -16.23 22.91 0.41
N PRO A 279 -15.40 23.90 0.78
CA PRO A 279 -15.30 24.40 2.14
C PRO A 279 -16.53 25.20 2.61
N SER A 280 -17.42 25.58 1.69
CA SER A 280 -18.57 26.42 2.02
C SER A 280 -19.49 25.76 3.05
N ARG A 281 -20.06 26.60 3.92
CA ARG A 281 -20.94 26.16 5.01
C ARG A 281 -20.31 25.04 5.85
N ASN A 282 -19.01 25.16 6.13
CA ASN A 282 -18.21 24.21 6.90
C ASN A 282 -18.25 22.78 6.33
N MET A 283 -17.92 22.63 5.05
CA MET A 283 -17.90 21.34 4.35
C MET A 283 -19.29 20.66 4.31
N ALA A 284 -20.35 21.44 4.08
CA ALA A 284 -21.73 20.94 4.20
C ALA A 284 -22.02 19.72 3.31
N LYS A 285 -21.49 19.68 2.08
CA LYS A 285 -21.69 18.56 1.16
C LYS A 285 -21.09 17.27 1.70
N TYR A 286 -19.83 17.32 2.13
CA TYR A 286 -19.15 16.21 2.79
C TYR A 286 -19.90 15.73 4.04
N ARG A 287 -20.29 16.66 4.93
CA ARG A 287 -21.02 16.32 6.17
C ARG A 287 -22.39 15.69 5.89
N ASN A 288 -23.13 16.19 4.89
CA ASN A 288 -24.40 15.62 4.49
C ASN A 288 -24.27 14.17 4.01
N ILE A 289 -23.20 13.87 3.27
CA ILE A 289 -22.88 12.49 2.86
C ILE A 289 -22.57 11.61 4.08
N LEU A 290 -21.79 12.11 5.05
CA LEU A 290 -21.50 11.34 6.26
C LEU A 290 -22.76 11.05 7.10
N SER A 291 -23.73 11.97 7.11
CA SER A 291 -25.00 11.80 7.83
C SER A 291 -26.04 10.97 7.08
N SER A 292 -25.81 10.58 5.83
CA SER A 292 -26.81 9.86 5.06
C SER A 292 -26.99 8.44 5.60
N GLN A 293 -28.22 7.92 5.57
CA GLN A 293 -28.52 6.56 6.05
C GLN A 293 -27.71 5.47 5.32
N SER A 294 -27.34 5.72 4.07
CA SER A 294 -26.48 4.84 3.27
C SER A 294 -25.01 4.81 3.70
N MET A 295 -24.56 5.77 4.52
CA MET A 295 -23.18 5.89 4.96
C MET A 295 -22.99 5.22 6.32
N GLN A 296 -22.85 3.89 6.29
CA GLN A 296 -22.59 3.08 7.48
C GLN A 296 -21.10 2.71 7.60
N PRO A 297 -20.56 2.53 8.83
CA PRO A 297 -19.21 2.02 9.06
C PRO A 297 -18.93 0.69 8.33
N PRO A 298 -17.65 0.37 8.03
CA PRO A 298 -16.45 1.16 8.32
C PRO A 298 -16.29 2.36 7.37
N ILE A 299 -15.82 3.49 7.91
CA ILE A 299 -15.58 4.75 7.19
C ILE A 299 -14.26 5.32 7.67
N ILE A 300 -13.42 5.80 6.76
CA ILE A 300 -12.20 6.56 7.09
C ILE A 300 -12.52 8.03 6.82
N PRO A 301 -12.70 8.85 7.86
CA PRO A 301 -13.10 10.25 7.70
C PRO A 301 -11.96 11.10 7.15
N LEU A 302 -12.29 12.29 6.64
CA LEU A 302 -11.30 13.29 6.27
C LEU A 302 -10.68 13.86 7.54
N PHE A 303 -9.48 13.38 7.87
CA PHE A 303 -8.84 13.68 9.14
C PHE A 303 -8.68 15.17 9.47
N PRO A 304 -8.30 16.06 8.51
CA PRO A 304 -8.20 17.50 8.77
C PRO A 304 -9.50 18.13 9.26
N VAL A 305 -10.67 17.61 8.84
CA VAL A 305 -11.97 18.10 9.32
C VAL A 305 -12.21 17.64 10.75
N VAL A 306 -11.89 16.39 11.07
CA VAL A 306 -12.01 15.83 12.43
C VAL A 306 -11.11 16.60 13.41
N LYS A 307 -9.83 16.78 13.06
CA LYS A 307 -8.86 17.52 13.88
C LYS A 307 -9.28 18.97 14.09
N LYS A 308 -9.74 19.64 13.03
CA LYS A 308 -10.31 20.98 13.10
C LYS A 308 -11.45 21.05 14.11
N ASP A 309 -12.44 20.15 14.02
CA ASP A 309 -13.61 20.14 14.90
C ASP A 309 -13.23 19.93 16.37
N ILE A 310 -12.30 19.00 16.67
CA ILE A 310 -11.79 18.76 18.03
C ILE A 310 -11.08 20.00 18.58
N THR A 311 -10.28 20.66 17.76
CA THR A 311 -9.55 21.89 18.15
C THR A 311 -10.51 23.02 18.49
N PHE A 312 -11.52 23.26 17.66
CA PHE A 312 -12.52 24.31 17.91
C PHE A 312 -13.34 24.04 19.17
N LEU A 313 -13.72 22.79 19.45
CA LEU A 313 -14.42 22.43 20.67
C LEU A 313 -13.58 22.74 21.91
N HIS A 314 -12.28 22.43 21.86
CA HIS A 314 -11.37 22.72 22.96
C HIS A 314 -11.22 24.22 23.22
N GLU A 315 -10.98 25.02 22.18
CA GLU A 315 -10.84 26.48 22.29
C GLU A 315 -12.12 27.11 22.85
N ALA A 316 -13.30 26.66 22.39
CA ALA A 316 -14.57 27.13 22.90
C ALA A 316 -14.75 26.83 24.39
N LEU A 317 -14.39 25.63 24.84
CA LEU A 317 -14.46 25.24 26.25
C LEU A 317 -13.46 25.99 27.13
N LEU A 318 -12.27 26.30 26.62
CA LEU A 318 -11.30 27.15 27.33
C LEU A 318 -11.82 28.57 27.52
N ASN A 319 -12.42 29.16 26.48
CA ASN A 319 -12.99 30.51 26.56
C ASN A 319 -14.14 30.59 27.59
N LEU A 320 -14.96 29.53 27.70
CA LEU A 320 -16.01 29.46 28.73
C LEU A 320 -15.44 29.41 30.15
N ARG A 321 -14.30 28.74 30.36
CA ARG A 321 -13.62 28.67 31.68
C ARG A 321 -12.95 29.99 32.09
N GLN A 322 -12.59 30.85 31.14
CA GLN A 322 -12.03 32.18 31.45
C GLN A 322 -13.12 33.21 31.84
N LEU A 323 -14.37 32.91 31.53
CA LEU A 323 -15.53 33.76 31.82
C LEU A 323 -16.23 33.39 33.15
N SER A 324 -15.77 32.32 33.82
CA SER A 324 -16.27 31.82 35.12
C SER A 324 -15.25 32.03 36.22
#